data_AF-A0A067LXD7-F1
#
_entry.id   AF-A0A067LXD7-F1
#
_cell.length_a   1.000
_cell.length_b   1.000
_cell.length_c   1.000
_cell.angle_alpha   90.00
_cell.angle_beta   90.00
_cell.angle_gamma   90.00
#
_symmetry.space_group_name_H-M   'P 1'
#
loop_
_entity.id
_entity.type
_entity.pdbx_description
1 polymer ?
#
loop_
_entity_poly.entity_id
_entity_poly.type
_entity_poly.pdbx_seq_one_letter_code
_entity_poly.pdbx_strand_id
1 'polypeptide(L)'
;MLICLAAECTATYSLSKYEKLQDHMELASGYTAHVHNNDIIAAEILTIVFCVFVATLFGADFFFLLFWPTRRYPKWYNATKKALAVGITLGVLAAALMSTVVVARHFSFINGVGDASKQQLINMYPHPPLHYNRWAVNIVYVVLLWLGFLSTLASTIVMFLATAYDERFGPEPKGHIDGSGERGELATSNSSPQSEYK
;
A
#
# COMPACT_ATOMS: atom_id res chain seq x y z
N MET A 1 -5.12 -2.06 6.43
CA MET A 1 -3.98 -2.97 6.69
C MET A 1 -4.38 -4.43 6.66
N LEU A 2 -5.09 -4.97 7.65
CA LEU A 2 -5.33 -6.42 7.77
C LEU A 2 -6.04 -7.04 6.56
N ILE A 3 -7.04 -6.35 6.01
CA ILE A 3 -7.76 -6.81 4.81
C ILE A 3 -6.83 -6.84 3.59
N CYS A 4 -5.95 -5.83 3.43
CA CYS A 4 -4.95 -5.80 2.36
C CYS A 4 -3.91 -6.90 2.52
N LEU A 5 -3.50 -7.25 3.75
CA LEU A 5 -2.64 -8.40 4.00
C LEU A 5 -3.33 -9.72 3.65
N ALA A 6 -4.61 -9.88 3.99
CA ALA A 6 -5.37 -11.06 3.56
C ALA A 6 -5.48 -11.16 2.03
N ALA A 7 -5.69 -10.03 1.35
CA ALA A 7 -5.69 -9.96 -0.12
C ALA A 7 -4.33 -10.34 -0.71
N GLU A 8 -3.24 -9.83 -0.15
CA GLU A 8 -1.86 -10.16 -0.54
C GLU A 8 -1.58 -11.65 -0.36
N CYS A 9 -1.83 -12.22 0.81
CA CYS A 9 -1.60 -13.65 1.06
C CYS A 9 -2.40 -14.54 0.09
N THR A 10 -3.63 -14.13 -0.24
CA THR A 10 -4.48 -14.85 -1.21
C THR A 10 -3.92 -14.74 -2.62
N ALA A 11 -3.43 -13.56 -3.03
CA ALA A 11 -2.75 -13.35 -4.30
C ALA A 11 -1.45 -14.15 -4.41
N THR A 12 -0.64 -14.19 -3.35
CA THR A 12 0.60 -14.99 -3.28
C THR A 12 0.31 -16.49 -3.39
N TYR A 13 -0.77 -16.97 -2.76
CA TYR A 13 -1.21 -18.35 -2.93
C TYR A 13 -1.66 -18.66 -4.36
N SER A 14 -2.38 -17.72 -4.98
CA SER A 14 -2.83 -17.81 -6.37
C SER A 14 -1.65 -17.89 -7.34
N LEU A 15 -0.68 -16.98 -7.17
CA LEU A 15 0.54 -16.89 -7.94
C LEU A 15 1.32 -18.21 -7.94
N SER A 16 1.59 -18.76 -6.75
CA SER A 16 2.34 -20.02 -6.63
C SER A 16 1.65 -21.21 -7.31
N LYS A 17 0.32 -21.19 -7.42
CA LYS A 17 -0.43 -22.24 -8.12
C LYS A 17 -0.36 -22.10 -9.63
N TYR A 18 -0.43 -20.88 -10.16
CA TYR A 18 -0.27 -20.63 -11.60
C TYR A 18 1.15 -20.89 -12.08
N GLU A 19 2.16 -20.54 -11.28
CA GLU A 19 3.57 -20.85 -11.54
C GLU A 19 3.80 -22.36 -11.59
N LYS A 20 3.37 -23.10 -10.55
CA LYS A 20 3.48 -24.56 -10.54
C LYS A 20 2.69 -25.22 -11.67
N LEU A 21 1.58 -24.65 -12.11
CA LEU A 21 0.84 -25.18 -13.25
C LEU A 21 1.68 -25.12 -14.53
N GLN A 22 2.30 -23.95 -14.76
CA GLN A 22 3.18 -23.74 -15.90
C GLN A 22 4.35 -24.72 -15.87
N ASP A 23 5.05 -24.83 -14.73
CA ASP A 23 6.19 -25.75 -14.57
C ASP A 23 5.81 -27.21 -14.85
N HIS A 24 4.69 -27.69 -14.29
CA HIS A 24 4.27 -29.07 -14.49
C HIS A 24 3.81 -29.37 -15.92
N MET A 25 3.12 -28.43 -16.57
CA MET A 25 2.67 -28.60 -17.96
C MET A 25 3.84 -28.56 -18.95
N GLU A 26 4.80 -27.67 -18.73
CA GLU A 26 6.03 -27.61 -19.52
C GLU A 26 6.86 -28.88 -19.34
N LEU A 27 7.03 -29.35 -18.10
CA LEU A 27 7.78 -30.57 -17.81
C LEU A 27 7.10 -31.84 -18.35
N ALA A 28 5.78 -31.95 -18.23
CA ALA A 28 5.02 -33.10 -18.74
C ALA A 28 5.02 -33.18 -20.29
N SER A 29 5.18 -32.06 -20.97
CA SER A 29 5.25 -32.00 -22.44
C SER A 29 6.69 -32.07 -22.99
N GLY A 30 7.70 -32.20 -22.13
CA GLY A 30 9.10 -32.13 -22.56
C GLY A 30 9.46 -30.76 -23.16
N TYR A 31 8.91 -29.68 -22.61
CA TYR A 31 9.09 -28.29 -23.01
C TYR A 31 8.56 -27.93 -24.42
N THR A 32 7.58 -28.67 -24.93
CA THR A 32 6.89 -28.32 -26.18
C THR A 32 5.62 -27.50 -25.97
N ALA A 33 4.92 -27.67 -24.85
CA ALA A 33 3.75 -26.87 -24.50
C ALA A 33 4.16 -25.66 -23.65
N HIS A 34 3.91 -24.44 -24.12
CA HIS A 34 4.15 -23.20 -23.37
C HIS A 34 2.85 -22.60 -22.86
N VAL A 35 2.73 -22.45 -21.54
CA VAL A 35 1.56 -21.87 -20.87
C VAL A 35 1.80 -20.38 -20.62
N HIS A 36 0.91 -19.52 -21.10
CA HIS A 36 1.04 -18.08 -20.91
C HIS A 36 0.05 -17.60 -19.83
N ASN A 37 0.58 -17.27 -18.65
CA ASN A 37 -0.16 -16.76 -17.49
C ASN A 37 0.27 -15.34 -17.06
N ASN A 38 0.98 -14.61 -17.94
CA ASN A 38 1.67 -13.36 -17.58
C ASN A 38 0.72 -12.27 -17.06
N ASP A 39 -0.50 -12.20 -17.60
CA ASP A 39 -1.47 -11.17 -17.23
C ASP A 39 -1.91 -11.26 -15.77
N ILE A 40 -2.18 -12.48 -15.28
CA ILE A 40 -2.61 -12.70 -13.89
C ILE A 40 -1.44 -12.54 -12.92
N ILE A 41 -0.26 -13.04 -13.30
CA ILE A 41 0.97 -12.87 -12.52
C ILE A 41 1.29 -11.38 -12.34
N ALA A 42 1.19 -10.57 -13.40
CA ALA A 42 1.43 -9.13 -13.33
C ALA A 42 0.45 -8.43 -12.37
N ALA A 43 -0.84 -8.79 -12.42
CA ALA A 43 -1.86 -8.22 -11.55
C ALA A 43 -1.65 -8.62 -10.07
N GLU A 44 -1.23 -9.86 -9.82
CA GLU A 44 -0.93 -10.38 -8.47
C GLU A 44 0.30 -9.71 -7.87
N ILE A 45 1.39 -9.55 -8.63
CA ILE A 45 2.60 -8.84 -8.19
C ILE A 45 2.26 -7.39 -7.82
N LEU A 46 1.48 -6.69 -8.65
CA LEU A 46 1.05 -5.33 -8.38
C LEU A 46 0.27 -5.25 -7.06
N THR A 47 -0.61 -6.22 -6.83
CA THR A 47 -1.40 -6.34 -5.60
C THR A 47 -0.51 -6.55 -4.38
N ILE A 48 0.44 -7.49 -4.44
CA ILE A 48 1.36 -7.81 -3.34
C ILE A 48 2.15 -6.56 -2.94
N VAL A 49 2.76 -5.88 -3.92
CA VAL A 49 3.58 -4.69 -3.69
C VAL A 49 2.78 -3.61 -2.98
N PHE A 50 1.61 -3.21 -3.51
CA PHE A 50 0.83 -2.12 -2.91
C PHE A 50 0.20 -2.50 -1.58
N CYS A 51 -0.20 -3.76 -1.37
CA CYS A 51 -0.71 -4.21 -0.08
C CYS A 51 0.37 -4.22 1.01
N VAL A 52 1.60 -4.60 0.67
CA VAL A 52 2.76 -4.49 1.58
C VAL A 52 3.07 -3.02 1.89
N PHE A 53 2.98 -2.11 0.90
CA PHE A 53 3.11 -0.68 1.15
C PHE A 53 2.02 -0.14 2.09
N VAL A 54 0.76 -0.58 1.94
CA VAL A 54 -0.30 -0.24 2.92
C VAL A 54 0.07 -0.75 4.31
N ALA A 55 0.54 -1.99 4.42
CA ALA A 55 0.87 -2.59 5.71
C ALA A 55 2.04 -1.90 6.40
N THR A 56 3.07 -1.51 5.64
CA THR A 56 4.22 -0.79 6.18
C THR A 56 3.88 0.63 6.60
N LEU A 57 3.17 1.41 5.77
CA LEU A 57 2.88 2.80 6.09
C LEU A 57 1.82 2.94 7.18
N PHE A 58 0.66 2.31 7.00
CA PHE A 58 -0.42 2.39 7.99
C PHE A 58 -0.12 1.55 9.23
N GLY A 59 0.65 0.46 9.09
CA GLY A 59 1.11 -0.32 10.24
C GLY A 59 2.10 0.46 11.08
N ALA A 60 3.13 1.07 10.47
CA ALA A 60 4.06 1.92 11.20
C ALA A 60 3.34 3.08 11.89
N ASP A 61 2.39 3.72 11.22
CA ASP A 61 1.61 4.79 11.81
C ASP A 61 0.77 4.34 13.01
N PHE A 62 0.11 3.19 12.89
CA PHE A 62 -0.62 2.59 14.00
C PHE A 62 0.30 2.26 15.18
N PHE A 63 1.48 1.69 14.94
CA PHE A 63 2.45 1.42 16.01
C PHE A 63 2.97 2.69 16.67
N PHE A 64 3.23 3.74 15.90
CA PHE A 64 3.66 4.99 16.49
C PHE A 64 2.58 5.64 17.36
N LEU A 65 1.32 5.58 16.94
CA LEU A 65 0.19 6.03 17.76
C LEU A 65 0.04 5.19 19.04
N LEU A 66 0.27 3.87 18.96
CA LEU A 66 0.14 2.96 20.09
C LEU A 66 1.23 3.19 21.16
N PHE A 67 2.50 3.32 20.74
CA PHE A 67 3.63 3.44 21.67
C PHE A 67 3.94 4.88 22.08
N TRP A 68 3.68 5.87 21.22
CA TRP A 68 3.97 7.29 21.48
C TRP A 68 2.79 8.19 21.10
N PRO A 69 1.67 8.10 21.83
CA PRO A 69 0.45 8.83 21.50
C PRO A 69 0.62 10.36 21.51
N THR A 70 1.52 10.89 22.33
CA THR A 70 1.70 12.35 22.53
C THR A 70 2.80 12.96 21.63
N ARG A 71 3.30 12.24 20.62
CA ARG A 71 4.46 12.70 19.83
C ARG A 71 4.04 13.66 18.72
N ARG A 72 4.63 14.87 18.70
CA ARG A 72 4.47 15.83 17.60
C ARG A 72 5.37 15.48 16.44
N TYR A 73 4.79 15.31 15.26
CA TYR A 73 5.54 15.13 14.03
C TYR A 73 5.87 16.49 13.39
N PRO A 74 7.07 16.64 12.82
CA PRO A 74 7.41 17.85 12.08
C PRO A 74 6.54 17.97 10.83
N LYS A 75 6.24 19.20 10.41
CA LYS A 75 5.30 19.48 9.29
C LYS A 75 5.69 18.74 7.99
N TRP A 76 6.99 18.61 7.72
CA TRP A 76 7.49 17.89 6.55
C TRP A 76 7.12 16.40 6.59
N TYR A 77 7.20 15.76 7.77
CA TYR A 77 6.84 14.36 7.94
C TYR A 77 5.34 14.15 7.70
N ASN A 78 4.50 15.03 8.24
CA ASN A 78 3.05 14.99 8.01
C ASN A 78 2.69 15.18 6.53
N ALA A 79 3.39 16.08 5.82
CA ALA A 79 3.19 16.28 4.39
C ALA A 79 3.59 15.03 3.59
N THR A 80 4.77 14.45 3.87
CA THR A 80 5.25 13.23 3.20
C THR A 80 4.31 12.05 3.45
N LYS A 81 3.86 11.86 4.69
CA LYS A 81 2.91 10.81 5.06
C LYS A 81 1.57 10.96 4.32
N LYS A 82 1.02 12.17 4.24
CA LYS A 82 -0.18 12.49 3.45
C LYS A 82 0.00 12.17 1.98
N ALA A 83 1.11 12.61 1.37
CA ALA A 83 1.41 12.35 -0.03
C ALA A 83 1.54 10.85 -0.32
N LEU A 84 2.27 10.11 0.53
CA LEU A 84 2.43 8.67 0.40
C LEU A 84 1.10 7.92 0.59
N ALA A 85 0.26 8.30 1.55
CA ALA A 85 -1.04 7.66 1.73
C ALA A 85 -1.94 7.82 0.50
N VAL A 86 -1.95 9.01 -0.12
CA VAL A 86 -2.68 9.23 -1.38
C VAL A 86 -2.09 8.37 -2.49
N GLY A 87 -0.76 8.36 -2.66
CA GLY A 87 -0.08 7.54 -3.67
C GLY A 87 -0.37 6.04 -3.52
N ILE A 88 -0.31 5.52 -2.30
CA ILE A 88 -0.63 4.12 -1.99
C ILE A 88 -2.11 3.83 -2.25
N THR A 89 -3.02 4.75 -1.88
CA THR A 89 -4.47 4.57 -2.12
C THR A 89 -4.75 4.47 -3.64
N LEU A 90 -4.08 5.30 -4.45
CA LEU A 90 -4.16 5.22 -5.91
C LEU A 90 -3.53 3.93 -6.45
N GLY A 91 -2.41 3.48 -5.87
CA GLY A 91 -1.77 2.22 -6.22
C GLY A 91 -2.65 0.99 -5.95
N VAL A 92 -3.32 0.96 -4.79
CA VAL A 92 -4.29 -0.10 -4.46
C VAL A 92 -5.52 -0.04 -5.37
N LEU A 93 -5.98 1.16 -5.75
CA LEU A 93 -7.05 1.30 -6.75
C LEU A 93 -6.62 0.74 -8.12
N ALA A 94 -5.41 1.07 -8.56
CA ALA A 94 -4.86 0.57 -9.82
C ALA A 94 -4.75 -0.97 -9.79
N ALA A 95 -4.27 -1.54 -8.68
CA ALA A 95 -4.25 -2.98 -8.47
C ALA A 95 -5.65 -3.59 -8.51
N ALA A 96 -6.62 -3.01 -7.80
CA ALA A 96 -8.01 -3.48 -7.77
C ALA A 96 -8.63 -3.49 -9.18
N LEU A 97 -8.43 -2.41 -9.96
CA LEU A 97 -8.94 -2.30 -11.32
C LEU A 97 -8.26 -3.30 -12.26
N MET A 98 -6.94 -3.38 -12.25
CA MET A 98 -6.17 -4.29 -13.10
C MET A 98 -6.56 -5.74 -12.82
N SER A 99 -6.57 -6.16 -11.55
CA SER A 99 -7.00 -7.48 -11.12
C SER A 99 -8.44 -7.79 -11.52
N THR A 100 -9.35 -6.83 -11.38
CA THR A 100 -10.75 -7.03 -11.81
C THR A 100 -10.85 -7.27 -13.31
N VAL A 101 -10.13 -6.48 -14.12
CA VAL A 101 -10.15 -6.63 -15.58
C VAL A 101 -9.53 -7.95 -16.01
N VAL A 102 -8.36 -8.31 -15.46
CA VAL A 102 -7.65 -9.54 -15.79
C VAL A 102 -8.48 -10.76 -15.39
N VAL A 103 -8.99 -10.82 -14.16
CA VAL A 103 -9.79 -11.97 -13.71
C VAL A 103 -11.09 -12.08 -14.49
N ALA A 104 -11.73 -10.96 -14.85
CA ALA A 104 -13.02 -10.99 -15.55
C ALA A 104 -12.91 -11.30 -17.05
N ARG A 105 -11.85 -10.83 -17.73
CA ARG A 105 -11.76 -10.87 -19.20
C ARG A 105 -10.67 -11.76 -19.76
N HIS A 106 -9.60 -11.99 -19.02
CA HIS A 106 -8.45 -12.75 -19.52
C HIS A 106 -8.56 -14.24 -19.18
N PHE A 107 -7.82 -15.03 -19.93
CA PHE A 107 -7.69 -16.47 -19.77
C PHE A 107 -6.27 -16.87 -20.16
N SER A 108 -5.79 -17.98 -19.63
CA SER A 108 -4.51 -18.52 -20.02
C SER A 108 -4.60 -19.38 -21.27
N PHE A 109 -3.58 -19.30 -22.11
CA PHE A 109 -3.50 -20.05 -23.35
C PHE A 109 -2.22 -20.89 -23.39
N ILE A 110 -2.38 -22.08 -23.98
CA ILE A 110 -1.31 -23.06 -24.19
C ILE A 110 -0.99 -23.05 -25.68
N ASN A 111 0.28 -22.84 -26.02
CA ASN A 111 0.84 -22.86 -27.37
C ASN A 111 1.84 -24.02 -27.52
N GLY A 112 2.15 -24.39 -28.77
CA GLY A 112 3.23 -25.35 -29.09
C GLY A 112 2.82 -26.83 -29.17
N VAL A 113 1.56 -27.15 -28.86
CA VAL A 113 1.01 -28.51 -28.94
C VAL A 113 -0.35 -28.54 -29.65
N GLY A 114 -0.67 -29.66 -30.31
CA GLY A 114 -1.96 -29.86 -30.98
C GLY A 114 -3.12 -29.96 -29.98
N ASP A 115 -4.35 -29.72 -30.46
CA ASP A 115 -5.55 -29.63 -29.62
C ASP A 115 -5.81 -30.89 -28.77
N ALA A 116 -5.50 -32.08 -29.31
CA ALA A 116 -5.65 -33.34 -28.58
C ALA A 116 -4.70 -33.43 -27.36
N SER A 117 -3.43 -33.07 -27.53
CA SER A 117 -2.44 -33.05 -26.45
C SER A 117 -2.73 -31.95 -25.44
N LYS A 118 -3.23 -30.80 -25.90
CA LYS A 118 -3.69 -29.71 -25.04
C LYS A 118 -4.85 -30.16 -24.14
N GLN A 119 -5.84 -30.87 -24.69
CA GLN A 119 -6.95 -31.42 -23.91
C GLN A 119 -6.47 -32.45 -22.88
N GLN A 120 -5.48 -33.28 -23.23
CA GLN A 120 -4.86 -34.24 -22.31
C GLN A 120 -4.15 -33.55 -21.14
N LEU A 121 -3.37 -32.50 -21.41
CA LEU A 121 -2.68 -31.71 -20.38
C LEU A 121 -3.69 -31.01 -19.44
N ILE A 122 -4.77 -30.46 -19.99
CA ILE A 122 -5.85 -29.84 -19.20
C ILE A 122 -6.55 -30.88 -18.31
N ASN A 123 -6.79 -32.09 -18.82
CA ASN A 123 -7.39 -33.17 -18.04
C ASN A 123 -6.45 -33.70 -16.95
N MET A 124 -5.14 -33.69 -17.19
CA MET A 124 -4.13 -34.11 -16.22
C MET A 124 -3.96 -33.08 -15.08
N TYR A 125 -4.08 -31.78 -15.39
CA TYR A 125 -3.95 -30.69 -14.42
C TYR A 125 -5.19 -29.78 -14.43
N PRO A 126 -6.31 -30.23 -13.80
CA PRO A 126 -7.57 -29.48 -13.81
C PRO A 126 -7.54 -28.20 -12.95
N HIS A 127 -6.53 -28.03 -12.09
CA HIS A 127 -6.42 -26.90 -11.17
C HIS A 127 -5.02 -26.27 -11.21
N PRO A 128 -4.91 -24.93 -11.27
CA PRO A 128 -5.99 -23.94 -11.44
C PRO A 128 -6.59 -23.91 -12.87
N PRO A 129 -7.86 -23.48 -13.04
CA PRO A 129 -8.51 -23.42 -14.35
C PRO A 129 -7.88 -22.34 -15.25
N LEU A 130 -7.93 -22.58 -16.57
CA LEU A 130 -7.42 -21.63 -17.57
C LEU A 130 -8.20 -20.31 -17.58
N HIS A 131 -9.50 -20.38 -17.32
CA HIS A 131 -10.32 -19.19 -17.13
C HIS A 131 -10.16 -18.68 -15.70
N TYR A 132 -9.56 -17.49 -15.56
CA TYR A 132 -9.27 -16.91 -14.26
C TYR A 132 -10.51 -16.69 -13.40
N ASN A 133 -11.66 -16.38 -14.01
CA ASN A 133 -12.94 -16.18 -13.31
C ASN A 133 -13.56 -17.44 -12.71
N ARG A 134 -13.10 -18.65 -13.06
CA ARG A 134 -13.67 -19.90 -12.53
C ARG A 134 -13.01 -20.34 -11.24
N TRP A 135 -11.89 -19.72 -10.86
CA TRP A 135 -11.21 -20.09 -9.64
C TRP A 135 -11.70 -19.23 -8.47
N ALA A 136 -12.25 -19.88 -7.44
CA ALA A 136 -12.78 -19.19 -6.26
C ALA A 136 -11.72 -18.32 -5.58
N VAL A 137 -10.45 -18.74 -5.56
CA VAL A 137 -9.33 -17.98 -4.99
C VAL A 137 -9.16 -16.63 -5.72
N ASN A 138 -9.27 -16.63 -7.05
CA ASN A 138 -9.19 -15.41 -7.84
C ASN A 138 -10.29 -14.42 -7.50
N ILE A 139 -11.52 -14.92 -7.36
CA ILE A 139 -12.67 -14.09 -7.00
C ILE A 139 -12.49 -13.54 -5.58
N VAL A 140 -12.10 -14.38 -4.63
CA VAL A 140 -11.92 -13.99 -3.23
C VAL A 140 -10.85 -12.91 -3.10
N TYR A 141 -9.70 -13.04 -3.78
CA TYR A 141 -8.66 -12.01 -3.69
C TYR A 141 -9.17 -10.68 -4.26
N VAL A 142 -9.90 -10.67 -5.39
CA VAL A 142 -10.43 -9.42 -5.98
C VAL A 142 -11.42 -8.75 -5.02
N VAL A 143 -12.29 -9.53 -4.38
CA VAL A 143 -13.25 -9.01 -3.39
C VAL A 143 -12.52 -8.42 -2.18
N LEU A 144 -11.54 -9.14 -1.63
CA LEU A 144 -10.72 -8.64 -0.52
C LEU A 144 -9.95 -7.37 -0.90
N LEU A 145 -9.47 -7.28 -2.14
CA LEU A 145 -8.75 -6.12 -2.64
C LEU A 145 -9.63 -4.87 -2.71
N TRP A 146 -10.87 -5.00 -3.17
CA TRP A 146 -11.86 -3.90 -3.15
C TRP A 146 -12.22 -3.47 -1.73
N LEU A 147 -12.45 -4.42 -0.82
CA LEU A 147 -12.69 -4.10 0.60
C LEU A 147 -11.46 -3.43 1.24
N GLY A 148 -10.27 -3.89 0.87
CA GLY A 148 -8.99 -3.30 1.27
C GLY A 148 -8.83 -1.87 0.76
N PHE A 149 -9.19 -1.62 -0.50
CA PHE A 149 -9.20 -0.29 -1.11
C PHE A 149 -10.11 0.67 -0.34
N LEU A 150 -11.38 0.30 -0.12
CA LEU A 150 -12.35 1.14 0.60
C LEU A 150 -11.87 1.46 2.02
N SER A 151 -11.33 0.46 2.70
CA SER A 151 -10.77 0.62 4.05
C SER A 151 -9.54 1.54 4.05
N THR A 152 -8.68 1.43 3.03
CA THR A 152 -7.49 2.28 2.88
C THR A 152 -7.89 3.71 2.55
N LEU A 153 -8.86 3.92 1.67
CA LEU A 153 -9.41 5.24 1.36
C LEU A 153 -10.00 5.91 2.61
N ALA A 154 -10.81 5.18 3.38
CA ALA A 154 -11.36 5.67 4.64
C ALA A 154 -10.24 6.03 5.64
N SER A 155 -9.21 5.19 5.75
CA SER A 155 -8.05 5.43 6.63
C SER A 155 -7.24 6.66 6.19
N THR A 156 -7.06 6.86 4.88
CA THR A 156 -6.44 8.06 4.33
C THR A 156 -7.22 9.30 4.71
N ILE A 157 -8.56 9.30 4.55
CA ILE A 157 -9.42 10.42 4.96
C ILE A 157 -9.26 10.70 6.46
N VAL A 158 -9.38 9.69 7.32
CA VAL A 158 -9.22 9.83 8.77
C VAL A 158 -7.85 10.43 9.12
N MET A 159 -6.78 10.04 8.44
CA MET A 159 -5.45 10.60 8.65
C MET A 159 -5.39 12.11 8.33
N PHE A 160 -6.08 12.57 7.28
CA PHE A 160 -6.19 14.00 6.98
C PHE A 160 -6.95 14.75 8.09
N LEU A 161 -8.07 14.21 8.56
CA LEU A 161 -8.83 14.80 9.67
C LEU A 161 -8.01 14.83 10.97
N ALA A 162 -7.35 13.72 11.32
CA ALA A 162 -6.52 13.62 12.51
C ALA A 162 -5.39 14.66 12.50
N THR A 163 -4.70 14.80 11.36
CA THR A 163 -3.64 15.82 11.27
C THR A 163 -4.18 17.24 11.44
N ALA A 164 -5.35 17.55 10.87
CA ALA A 164 -5.98 18.87 11.00
C ALA A 164 -6.46 19.14 12.43
N TYR A 165 -6.90 18.09 13.14
CA TYR A 165 -7.26 18.17 14.56
C TYR A 165 -6.03 18.42 15.42
N ASP A 166 -4.95 17.68 15.20
CA ASP A 166 -3.68 17.82 15.94
C ASP A 166 -3.03 19.21 15.72
N GLU A 167 -3.18 19.78 14.53
CA GLU A 167 -2.73 21.15 14.25
C GLU A 167 -3.48 22.22 15.08
N ARG A 168 -4.73 21.96 15.49
CA ARG A 168 -5.59 22.91 16.22
C ARG A 168 -5.62 22.67 17.73
N PHE A 169 -5.65 21.42 18.15
CA PHE A 169 -5.88 20.99 19.53
C PHE A 169 -4.73 20.15 20.11
N GLY A 170 -3.59 20.09 19.41
CA GLY A 170 -2.42 19.35 19.84
C GLY A 170 -1.96 19.75 21.26
N PRO A 171 -1.42 18.81 22.04
CA PRO A 171 -1.23 18.93 23.49
C PRO A 171 -0.13 19.91 23.97
N GLU A 172 0.38 20.82 23.13
CA GLU A 172 1.30 21.87 23.58
C GLU A 172 0.61 23.25 23.67
N PRO A 173 0.97 24.07 24.68
CA PRO A 173 0.51 25.45 24.73
C PRO A 173 1.03 26.23 23.52
N LYS A 174 0.19 27.11 22.96
CA LYS A 174 0.59 28.12 21.97
C LYS A 174 1.61 29.07 22.63
N GLY A 175 2.89 28.72 22.61
CA GLY A 175 3.95 29.57 23.17
C GLY A 175 5.25 28.85 23.43
N HIS A 176 6.05 28.64 22.38
CA HIS A 176 7.49 28.84 22.54
C HIS A 176 7.74 30.26 22.05
N ILE A 177 7.96 31.18 22.99
CA ILE A 177 8.51 32.49 22.70
C ILE A 177 9.87 32.21 22.06
N ASP A 178 10.01 32.54 20.78
CA ASP A 178 11.32 32.60 20.14
C ASP A 178 12.23 33.49 21.00
N GLY A 179 13.29 32.91 21.55
CA GLY A 179 14.36 33.61 22.26
C GLY A 179 15.23 34.46 21.32
N SER A 180 14.61 35.25 20.46
CA SER A 180 15.25 36.20 19.54
C SER A 180 14.90 37.65 19.90
N GLY A 181 14.94 37.96 21.21
CA GLY A 181 14.70 39.30 21.75
C GLY A 181 15.83 39.90 22.60
N GLU A 182 16.80 39.13 23.12
CA GLU A 182 17.80 39.63 24.09
C GLU A 182 19.20 39.85 23.50
N ARG A 183 19.31 40.49 22.33
CA ARG A 183 20.62 40.88 21.79
C ARG A 183 20.69 42.31 21.25
N GLY A 184 19.89 43.23 21.81
CA GLY A 184 19.79 44.61 21.33
C GLY A 184 19.80 45.73 22.36
N GLU A 185 19.84 45.46 23.67
CA GLU A 185 19.55 46.51 24.66
C GLU A 185 20.45 46.45 25.91
N LEU A 186 21.77 46.34 25.71
CA LEU A 186 22.75 46.43 26.80
C LEU A 186 24.00 47.26 26.44
N ALA A 187 23.92 48.07 25.37
CA ALA A 187 25.05 48.86 24.88
C ALA A 187 24.71 50.33 24.61
N THR A 188 23.93 50.99 25.48
CA THR A 188 23.84 52.47 25.50
C THR A 188 23.10 52.96 26.74
N SER A 189 23.82 53.23 27.85
CA SER A 189 23.55 54.36 28.76
C SER A 189 24.43 54.27 30.02
N ASN A 190 25.75 54.38 29.84
CA ASN A 190 26.61 54.83 30.93
C ASN A 190 27.05 56.27 30.63
N SER A 191 26.23 57.23 31.06
CA SER A 191 26.60 58.64 31.18
C SER A 191 25.98 59.23 32.45
N SER A 192 26.81 59.23 33.51
CA SER A 192 26.92 60.21 34.61
C SER A 192 25.65 60.73 35.31
N PRO A 193 25.54 60.58 36.66
CA PRO A 193 24.67 61.43 37.46
C PRO A 193 25.42 62.72 37.88
N GLN A 194 25.00 63.86 37.32
CA GLN A 194 25.27 65.19 37.88
C GLN A 194 24.16 65.56 38.89
N SER A 195 24.60 65.78 40.14
CA SER A 195 24.18 66.78 41.13
C SER A 195 22.73 67.33 41.20
N GLU A 196 22.24 67.33 42.45
CA GLU A 196 21.65 68.48 43.18
C GLU A 196 20.11 68.63 43.30
N TYR A 197 19.72 69.12 44.49
CA TYR A 197 18.39 69.50 45.05
C TYR A 197 17.52 68.33 45.55
N LYS A 198 17.08 68.28 46.83
CA LYS A 198 16.81 69.32 47.83
C LYS A 198 16.78 68.71 49.24
#